data_AF-A0A2H0CZD4-F1
#
_entry.id   AF-A0A2H0CZD4-F1
#
_cell.length_a   1.000
_cell.length_b   1.000
_cell.length_c   1.000
_cell.angle_alpha   90.00
_cell.angle_beta   90.00
_cell.angle_gamma   90.00
#
_symmetry.space_group_name_H-M   'P 1'
#
loop_
_entity.id
_entity.type
_entity.pdbx_description
1 polymer ?
#
loop_
_entity_poly.entity_id
_entity_poly.type
_entity_poly.pdbx_seq_one_letter_code
_entity_poly.pdbx_strand_id
1 'polypeptide(L)'
;MLIMALVFTMLFTVMAVGLSSMIASQHKLGLKKITWAKAIAIAEAGVNYYRWHLAHAPDDFQDGTGLPGPYVHNYHDNLGNTIGKFSLAITPPSECSNTVIIESTGWLDKDPEVDRTVKVKYGRPSMAQFA
;
A
#
# COMPACT_ATOMS: atom_id res chain seq x y z
N MET A 1 -53.66 12.84 23.69
CA MET A 1 -52.29 12.60 24.22
C MET A 1 -51.59 11.40 23.57
N LEU A 2 -52.28 10.29 23.30
CA LEU A 2 -51.71 9.11 22.60
C LEU A 2 -51.13 9.41 21.19
N ILE A 3 -51.86 10.17 20.36
CA ILE A 3 -51.40 10.51 19.00
C ILE A 3 -50.07 11.29 19.03
N MET A 4 -49.95 12.26 19.94
CA MET A 4 -48.73 13.05 20.11
C MET A 4 -47.54 12.17 20.54
N ALA A 5 -47.75 11.28 21.52
CA ALA A 5 -46.72 10.34 21.94
C ALA A 5 -46.25 9.44 20.78
N LEU A 6 -47.18 8.97 19.95
CA LEU A 6 -46.87 8.12 18.80
C LEU A 6 -46.02 8.88 17.77
N VAL A 7 -46.38 10.14 17.45
CA VAL A 7 -45.61 10.98 16.53
C VAL A 7 -44.19 11.24 17.05
N PHE A 8 -44.02 11.59 18.33
CA PHE A 8 -42.68 11.82 18.90
C PHE A 8 -41.82 10.56 18.91
N THR A 9 -42.39 9.41 19.25
CA THR A 9 -41.65 8.14 19.22
C THR A 9 -41.21 7.77 17.80
N MET A 10 -42.05 8.00 16.79
CA MET A 10 -41.72 7.74 15.38
C MET A 10 -40.61 8.67 14.88
N LEU A 11 -40.65 9.95 15.22
CA LEU A 11 -39.58 10.89 14.87
C LEU A 11 -38.27 10.49 15.52
N PHE A 12 -38.31 10.11 16.80
CA PHE A 12 -37.13 9.68 17.53
C PHE A 12 -36.50 8.39 16.95
N THR A 13 -37.32 7.40 16.58
CA THR A 13 -36.82 6.15 15.99
C THR A 13 -36.20 6.38 14.61
N VAL A 14 -36.81 7.20 13.76
CA VAL A 14 -36.23 7.56 12.44
C VAL A 14 -34.88 8.25 12.62
N MET A 15 -34.77 9.20 13.55
CA MET A 15 -33.50 9.86 13.86
C MET A 15 -32.45 8.88 14.40
N ALA A 16 -32.83 7.98 15.32
CA ALA A 16 -31.92 6.99 15.89
C ALA A 16 -31.38 6.00 14.84
N VAL A 17 -32.22 5.55 13.91
CA VAL A 17 -31.81 4.69 12.79
C VAL A 17 -30.90 5.46 11.83
N GLY A 18 -31.23 6.71 11.52
CA GLY A 18 -30.39 7.59 10.70
C GLY A 18 -28.97 7.71 11.26
N LEU A 19 -28.84 8.02 12.55
CA LEU A 19 -27.54 8.13 13.22
C LEU A 19 -26.78 6.79 13.26
N SER A 20 -27.48 5.70 13.55
CA SER A 20 -26.86 4.36 13.61
C SER A 20 -26.29 3.93 12.25
N SER A 21 -27.00 4.21 11.16
CA SER A 21 -26.53 3.91 9.81
C SER A 21 -25.28 4.72 9.42
N MET A 22 -25.24 6.00 9.82
CA MET A 22 -24.05 6.84 9.63
C MET A 22 -22.84 6.30 10.39
N ILE A 23 -23.01 5.90 11.65
CA ILE A 23 -21.92 5.31 12.46
C ILE A 23 -21.38 4.04 11.81
N ALA A 24 -22.26 3.14 11.34
CA ALA A 24 -21.85 1.92 10.66
C ALA A 24 -21.05 2.21 9.37
N SER A 25 -21.50 3.19 8.58
CA SER A 25 -20.80 3.63 7.38
C SER A 25 -19.41 4.20 7.69
N GLN A 26 -19.32 5.07 8.69
CA GLN A 26 -18.06 5.68 9.12
C GLN A 26 -17.07 4.64 9.65
N HIS A 27 -17.54 3.63 10.38
CA HIS A 27 -16.70 2.53 10.84
C HIS A 27 -16.10 1.74 9.67
N LYS A 28 -16.91 1.38 8.67
CA LYS A 28 -16.43 0.68 7.46
C LYS A 28 -15.40 1.50 6.70
N LEU A 29 -15.63 2.81 6.57
CA LEU A 29 -14.68 3.74 5.94
C LEU A 29 -13.37 3.83 6.73
N GLY A 30 -13.45 3.86 8.05
CA GLY A 30 -12.28 3.84 8.94
C GLY A 30 -11.40 2.60 8.74
N LEU A 31 -12.01 1.41 8.73
CA LEU A 31 -11.28 0.17 8.46
C LEU A 31 -10.61 0.18 7.08
N LYS A 32 -11.34 0.62 6.04
CA LYS A 32 -10.78 0.72 4.68
C LYS A 32 -9.58 1.66 4.65
N LYS A 33 -9.65 2.81 5.33
CA LYS A 33 -8.53 3.76 5.43
C LYS A 33 -7.30 3.16 6.11
N ILE A 34 -7.50 2.33 7.14
CA ILE A 34 -6.41 1.62 7.82
C ILE A 34 -5.76 0.60 6.88
N THR A 35 -6.55 -0.21 6.18
CA THR A 35 -6.03 -1.16 5.18
C THR A 35 -5.26 -0.43 4.09
N TRP A 36 -5.77 0.72 3.62
CA TRP A 36 -5.10 1.56 2.62
C TRP A 36 -3.72 2.02 3.10
N ALA A 37 -3.64 2.55 4.33
CA ALA A 37 -2.37 3.00 4.89
C ALA A 37 -1.36 1.85 5.04
N LYS A 38 -1.83 0.67 5.46
CA LYS A 38 -0.98 -0.53 5.56
C LYS A 38 -0.50 -1.01 4.19
N ALA A 39 -1.36 -1.04 3.17
CA ALA A 39 -0.98 -1.42 1.82
C ALA A 39 0.10 -0.48 1.24
N ILE A 40 -0.02 0.85 1.47
CA ILE A 40 1.03 1.82 1.11
C ILE A 40 2.34 1.51 1.84
N ALA A 41 2.29 1.28 3.16
CA ALA A 41 3.50 0.99 3.93
C ALA A 41 4.22 -0.29 3.45
N ILE A 42 3.45 -1.32 3.06
CA ILE A 42 3.99 -2.55 2.47
C ILE A 42 4.63 -2.25 1.10
N ALA A 43 3.99 -1.44 0.26
CA ALA A 43 4.54 -1.04 -1.02
C ALA A 43 5.84 -0.24 -0.86
N GLU A 44 5.90 0.70 0.09
CA GLU A 44 7.12 1.46 0.43
C GLU A 44 8.24 0.55 0.95
N ALA A 45 7.91 -0.48 1.73
CA ALA A 45 8.88 -1.48 2.15
C ALA A 45 9.50 -2.20 0.94
N GLY A 46 8.70 -2.58 -0.06
CA GLY A 46 9.21 -3.17 -1.30
C GLY A 46 10.14 -2.24 -2.08
N VAL A 47 9.81 -0.95 -2.17
CA VAL A 47 10.73 0.04 -2.78
C VAL A 47 12.03 0.13 -1.99
N ASN A 48 11.97 0.20 -0.66
CA ASN A 48 13.16 0.31 0.17
C ASN A 48 14.04 -0.95 0.13
N TYR A 49 13.43 -2.13 0.08
CA TYR A 49 14.13 -3.39 -0.18
C TYR A 49 14.89 -3.31 -1.51
N TYR A 50 14.22 -2.91 -2.59
CA TYR A 50 14.88 -2.90 -3.90
C TYR A 50 15.94 -1.79 -4.02
N ARG A 51 15.77 -0.68 -3.31
CA ARG A 51 16.82 0.34 -3.17
C ARG A 51 18.05 -0.21 -2.46
N TRP A 52 17.87 -0.99 -1.40
CA TRP A 52 18.97 -1.68 -0.73
C TRP A 52 19.63 -2.72 -1.65
N HIS A 53 18.82 -3.47 -2.40
CA HIS A 53 19.30 -4.45 -3.39
C HIS A 53 20.20 -3.79 -4.43
N LEU A 54 19.73 -2.75 -5.11
CA LEU A 54 20.51 -1.99 -6.09
C LEU A 54 21.73 -1.28 -5.50
N ALA A 55 21.76 -1.00 -4.20
CA ALA A 55 22.95 -0.46 -3.56
C ALA A 55 24.07 -1.51 -3.42
N HIS A 56 23.72 -2.79 -3.29
CA HIS A 56 24.67 -3.89 -3.14
C HIS A 56 24.96 -4.63 -4.45
N ALA A 57 23.96 -4.73 -5.33
CA ALA A 57 24.02 -5.34 -6.65
C ALA A 57 23.48 -4.34 -7.71
N PRO A 58 24.30 -3.35 -8.12
CA PRO A 58 23.81 -2.23 -8.92
C PRO A 58 23.37 -2.57 -10.34
N ASP A 59 23.87 -3.68 -10.88
CA ASP A 59 23.59 -4.14 -12.24
C ASP A 59 22.53 -5.27 -12.25
N ASP A 60 21.99 -5.62 -11.09
CA ASP A 60 20.96 -6.66 -10.96
C ASP A 60 19.55 -6.06 -10.95
N PHE A 61 18.97 -5.97 -12.15
CA PHE A 61 17.58 -5.54 -12.36
C PHE A 61 16.57 -6.70 -12.26
N GLN A 62 17.02 -7.89 -11.87
CA GLN A 62 16.22 -9.12 -11.87
C GLN A 62 16.10 -9.77 -10.49
N ASP A 63 16.44 -9.03 -9.43
CA ASP A 63 16.26 -9.45 -8.03
C ASP A 63 16.92 -10.80 -7.75
N GLY A 64 18.06 -11.07 -8.39
CA GLY A 64 18.82 -12.30 -8.27
C GLY A 64 18.18 -13.54 -8.90
N THR A 65 17.01 -13.43 -9.53
CA THR A 65 16.28 -14.58 -10.08
C THR A 65 16.72 -14.97 -11.49
N GLY A 66 17.33 -14.04 -12.24
CA GLY A 66 17.72 -14.26 -13.64
C GLY A 66 16.55 -14.37 -14.63
N LEU A 67 15.32 -14.13 -14.17
CA LEU A 67 14.09 -14.21 -14.95
C LEU A 67 13.37 -12.86 -14.91
N PRO A 68 12.58 -12.51 -15.93
CA PRO A 68 11.74 -11.32 -15.88
C PRO A 68 10.65 -11.48 -14.81
N GLY A 69 10.44 -10.42 -14.03
CA GLY A 69 9.42 -10.34 -12.97
C GLY A 69 7.97 -10.43 -13.46
N PRO A 70 6.97 -10.24 -12.57
CA PRO A 70 7.09 -9.55 -11.29
C PRO A 70 7.67 -10.40 -10.15
N TYR A 71 8.45 -9.76 -9.26
CA TYR A 71 9.06 -10.41 -8.10
C TYR A 71 8.20 -10.21 -6.85
N VAL A 72 7.67 -11.30 -6.30
CA VAL A 72 6.75 -11.25 -5.15
C VAL A 72 7.46 -11.67 -3.88
N HIS A 73 7.39 -10.82 -2.86
CA HIS A 73 7.98 -11.06 -1.55
C HIS A 73 6.94 -10.96 -0.44
N ASN A 74 7.17 -11.71 0.64
CA ASN A 74 6.35 -11.64 1.83
C ASN A 74 6.76 -10.44 2.69
N TYR A 75 5.77 -9.77 3.28
CA TYR A 75 5.98 -8.71 4.25
C TYR A 75 5.66 -9.22 5.65
N HIS A 76 6.65 -9.11 6.53
CA HIS A 76 6.59 -9.62 7.90
C HIS A 76 6.38 -8.50 8.91
N ASP A 77 5.65 -8.80 9.99
CA ASP A 77 5.60 -7.93 11.16
C ASP A 77 6.88 -8.05 12.02
N ASN A 78 6.96 -7.23 13.08
CA ASN A 78 8.10 -7.25 14.00
C ASN A 78 8.26 -8.58 14.77
N LEU A 79 7.25 -9.45 14.74
CA LEU A 79 7.24 -10.77 15.35
C LEU A 79 7.56 -11.89 14.34
N GLY A 80 7.77 -11.55 13.06
CA GLY A 80 8.08 -12.48 11.98
C GLY A 80 6.85 -13.06 11.26
N ASN A 81 5.63 -12.70 11.64
CA ASN A 81 4.43 -13.20 10.98
C ASN A 81 4.22 -12.51 9.63
N THR A 82 3.87 -13.26 8.59
CA THR A 82 3.47 -12.68 7.31
C THR A 82 2.10 -12.01 7.45
N ILE A 83 2.04 -10.72 7.11
CA ILE A 83 0.80 -9.92 7.20
C ILE A 83 0.32 -9.42 5.83
N GLY A 84 1.16 -9.56 4.80
CA GLY A 84 0.89 -9.14 3.44
C GLY A 84 2.07 -9.43 2.53
N LYS A 85 1.98 -8.92 1.30
CA LYS A 85 2.98 -9.15 0.25
C LYS A 85 3.17 -7.90 -0.57
N PHE A 86 4.33 -7.79 -1.21
CA PHE A 86 4.56 -6.80 -2.24
C PHE A 86 5.11 -7.47 -3.51
N SER A 87 4.76 -6.87 -4.64
CA SER A 87 5.18 -7.27 -5.98
C SER A 87 6.01 -6.14 -6.59
N LEU A 88 7.19 -6.48 -7.10
CA LEU A 88 8.13 -5.56 -7.71
C LEU A 88 8.11 -5.71 -9.23
N ALA A 89 7.95 -4.57 -9.91
CA ALA A 89 8.16 -4.41 -11.33
C ALA A 89 9.29 -3.41 -11.55
N ILE A 90 10.38 -3.89 -12.15
CA ILE A 90 11.62 -3.11 -12.31
C ILE A 90 11.80 -2.81 -13.78
N THR A 91 11.92 -1.52 -14.11
CA THR A 91 12.32 -1.10 -15.45
C THR A 91 13.79 -0.70 -15.42
N PRO A 92 14.66 -1.41 -16.17
CA PRO A 92 16.08 -1.09 -16.22
C PRO A 92 16.32 0.29 -16.86
N PRO A 93 17.49 0.90 -16.60
CA PRO A 93 17.87 2.17 -17.20
C PRO A 93 17.99 2.07 -18.71
N SER A 94 17.69 3.15 -19.43
CA SER A 94 17.94 3.25 -20.87
C SER A 94 19.40 3.66 -21.14
N GLU A 95 19.89 3.41 -22.34
CA GLU A 95 21.28 3.73 -22.76
C GLU A 95 21.69 5.20 -22.49
N CYS A 96 20.72 6.12 -22.45
CA CYS A 96 20.96 7.55 -22.24
C CYS A 96 20.68 8.02 -20.79
N SER A 97 20.23 7.16 -19.88
CA SER A 97 19.86 7.55 -18.51
C SER A 97 20.18 6.48 -17.49
N ASN A 98 20.92 6.84 -16.45
CA ASN A 98 21.22 5.95 -15.33
C ASN A 98 20.09 5.89 -14.26
N THR A 99 18.83 6.06 -14.71
CA THR A 99 17.66 6.09 -13.83
C THR A 99 16.88 4.78 -13.96
N VAL A 100 16.77 4.07 -12.85
CA VAL A 100 15.97 2.86 -12.70
C VAL A 100 14.57 3.25 -12.23
N ILE A 101 13.54 2.60 -12.75
CA ILE A 101 12.17 2.77 -12.24
C ILE A 101 11.82 1.54 -11.41
N ILE A 102 11.48 1.79 -10.15
CA ILE A 102 11.05 0.78 -9.18
C ILE A 102 9.57 0.99 -8.94
N GLU A 103 8.74 0.06 -9.38
CA GLU A 103 7.32 0.00 -9.06
C GLU A 103 7.09 -1.13 -8.07
N SER A 104 6.52 -0.80 -6.91
CA SER A 104 6.19 -1.75 -5.86
C SER A 104 4.70 -1.69 -5.58
N THR A 105 3.99 -2.80 -5.75
CA THR A 105 2.57 -2.94 -5.41
C THR A 105 2.44 -3.77 -4.16
N GLY A 106 1.91 -3.21 -3.07
CA GLY A 106 1.72 -3.87 -1.78
C GLY A 106 0.25 -4.09 -1.44
N TRP A 107 -0.05 -5.22 -0.79
CA TRP A 107 -1.39 -5.57 -0.30
C TRP A 107 -1.31 -6.43 0.97
N LEU A 108 -2.43 -6.57 1.68
CA LEU A 108 -2.54 -7.40 2.88
C LEU A 108 -3.18 -8.75 2.54
N ASP A 109 -2.76 -9.82 3.22
CA ASP A 109 -3.34 -11.14 3.01
C ASP A 109 -4.82 -11.21 3.44
N LYS A 110 -5.22 -10.38 4.41
CA LYS A 110 -6.60 -10.29 4.91
C LYS A 110 -7.55 -9.55 3.97
N ASP A 111 -7.02 -8.71 3.09
CA ASP A 111 -7.81 -7.85 2.19
C ASP A 111 -7.00 -7.57 0.91
N PRO A 112 -6.88 -8.59 0.03
CA PRO A 112 -6.05 -8.50 -1.18
C PRO A 112 -6.65 -7.60 -2.26
N GLU A 113 -7.94 -7.25 -2.16
CA GLU A 113 -8.60 -6.31 -3.08
C GLU A 113 -8.13 -4.86 -2.87
N VAL A 114 -7.48 -4.59 -1.74
CA VAL A 114 -6.96 -3.28 -1.38
C VAL A 114 -5.44 -3.28 -1.59
N ASP A 115 -5.04 -3.00 -2.82
CA ASP A 115 -3.64 -2.87 -3.21
C ASP A 115 -3.24 -1.40 -3.43
N ARG A 116 -1.94 -1.14 -3.27
CA ARG A 116 -1.35 0.18 -3.45
C ARG A 116 -0.02 0.08 -4.15
N THR A 117 0.17 0.91 -5.16
CA THR A 117 1.42 0.97 -5.92
C THR A 117 2.19 2.24 -5.58
N VAL A 118 3.47 2.08 -5.27
CA VAL A 118 4.43 3.16 -5.11
C VAL A 118 5.46 3.06 -6.22
N LYS A 119 5.62 4.15 -6.97
CA LYS A 119 6.56 4.26 -8.08
C LYS A 119 7.64 5.26 -7.73
N VAL A 120 8.90 4.82 -7.79
CA VAL A 120 10.06 5.66 -7.53
C VAL A 120 11.03 5.60 -8.71
N LYS A 121 11.56 6.77 -9.07
CA LYS A 121 12.70 6.88 -9.98
C LYS A 121 13.97 6.95 -9.14
N TYR A 122 14.84 5.97 -9.30
CA TYR A 122 16.09 5.86 -8.57
C TYR A 122 17.26 6.04 -9.53
N GLY A 123 18.01 7.13 -9.37
CA GLY A 123 19.22 7.39 -10.14
C GLY A 123 20.45 7.33 -9.23
N ARG A 124 21.56 6.80 -9.75
CA ARG A 124 22.85 6.88 -9.04
C ARG A 124 23.38 8.32 -9.15
N PRO A 125 23.83 8.95 -8.04
CA PRO A 125 24.39 10.30 -8.08
C PRO A 125 25.65 10.34 -8.96
N SER A 126 25.86 11.45 -9.66
CA SER A 126 27.07 11.62 -10.49
C SER A 126 28.27 11.97 -9.61
N MET A 127 29.46 11.51 -10.00
CA MET A 127 30.71 11.86 -9.28
C MET A 127 30.98 13.37 -9.28
N ALA A 128 30.48 14.10 -10.30
CA ALA A 128 30.60 15.55 -10.41
C ALA A 128 29.80 16.32 -9.34
N GLN A 129 28.87 15.67 -8.63
CA GLN A 129 28.15 16.29 -7.51
C GLN A 129 29.05 16.49 -6.27
N PHE A 130 30.19 15.78 -6.19
CA PHE A 130 31.12 15.82 -5.06
C PHE A 130 32.44 16.54 -5.38
N ALA A 131 32.53 17.18 -6.55
CA ALA A 131 33.72 17.90 -7.02
C ALA A 131 33.68 19.40 -6.67
#